data_AF-K1UNM4-F1
#
_entry.id   AF-K1UNM4-F1
#
_cell.length_a   1.000
_cell.length_b   1.000
_cell.length_c   1.000
_cell.angle_alpha   90.00
_cell.angle_beta   90.00
_cell.angle_gamma   90.00
#
_symmetry.space_group_name_H-M   'P 1'
#
loop_
_entity.id
_entity.type
_entity.pdbx_description
1 polymer ?
#
loop_
_entity_poly.entity_id
_entity_poly.type
_entity_poly.pdbx_seq_one_letter_code
_entity_poly.pdbx_strand_id
1 'polypeptide(L)' 'MSMIRLTVEEMNLLSIYHEGSKAQLMENMTAALPFMDEDMRPFAERTLQ' A
#
# COMPACT_ATOMS: atom_id res chain seq x y z
N MET A 1 -1.87 7.35 -20.85
CA MET A 1 -1.90 6.74 -19.49
C MET A 1 -1.67 7.85 -18.48
N SER A 2 -2.65 8.15 -17.63
CA SER A 2 -2.40 9.02 -16.48
C SER A 2 -1.52 8.24 -15.51
N MET A 3 -0.28 8.67 -15.30
CA MET A 3 0.57 8.06 -14.26
C MET A 3 0.02 8.47 -12.91
N ILE A 4 -0.37 7.48 -12.11
CA ILE A 4 -0.75 7.68 -10.71
C ILE A 4 0.45 8.35 -10.02
N ARG A 5 0.21 9.47 -9.33
CA ARG A 5 1.25 10.18 -8.59
C ARG A 5 1.35 9.59 -7.20
N LEU A 6 2.27 8.64 -7.04
CA LEU A 6 2.65 8.08 -5.75
C LEU A 6 3.98 8.65 -5.29
N THR A 7 4.16 8.77 -3.98
CA THR A 7 5.48 9.01 -3.38
C THR A 7 6.31 7.71 -3.42
N VAL A 8 7.60 7.83 -3.13
CA VAL A 8 8.50 6.66 -3.09
C VAL A 8 8.06 5.70 -1.98
N GLU A 9 7.61 6.23 -0.85
CA GLU A 9 7.13 5.48 0.31
C GLU A 9 5.88 4.66 -0.04
N GLU A 10 4.91 5.26 -0.73
CA GLU A 10 3.71 4.56 -1.21
C GLU A 10 4.05 3.46 -2.20
N MET A 11 4.97 3.73 -3.13
CA MET A 11 5.40 2.74 -4.12
C MET A 11 6.19 1.59 -3.48
N ASN A 12 6.99 1.88 -2.45
CA ASN A 12 7.68 0.87 -1.66
C ASN A 12 6.68 -0.01 -0.92
N LEU A 13 5.66 0.60 -0.31
CA LEU A 13 4.62 -0.13 0.42
C LEU A 13 3.84 -1.06 -0.52
N LEU A 14 3.44 -0.57 -1.69
CA LEU A 14 2.84 -1.40 -2.74
C LEU A 14 3.74 -2.59 -3.10
N SER A 15 5.03 -2.33 -3.30
CA SER A 15 5.99 -3.37 -3.73
C SER A 15 6.19 -4.47 -2.68
N ILE A 16 6.06 -4.16 -1.38
CA ILE A 16 6.17 -5.15 -0.29
C ILE A 16 4.99 -6.13 -0.30
N TYR A 17 3.78 -5.65 -0.60
CA TYR A 17 2.54 -6.44 -0.52
C TYR A 17 2.00 -6.89 -1.88
N HIS A 18 2.68 -6.54 -2.97
CA HIS A 18 2.27 -6.88 -4.33
C HIS A 18 2.48 -8.37 -4.61
N GLU A 19 1.43 -9.15 -4.35
CA GLU A 19 1.37 -10.57 -4.65
C GLU A 19 0.23 -10.86 -5.64
N GLY A 20 0.56 -10.88 -6.93
CA GLY A 20 -0.38 -11.22 -7.99
C GLY A 20 -1.33 -10.08 -8.35
N SER A 21 -2.58 -10.15 -7.88
CA SER A 21 -3.64 -9.24 -8.33
C SER A 21 -3.76 -7.98 -7.46
N LYS A 22 -4.37 -6.92 -8.01
CA LYS A 22 -4.71 -5.72 -7.23
C LYS A 22 -5.57 -6.06 -6.00
N ALA A 23 -6.50 -7.02 -6.11
CA ALA A 23 -7.33 -7.42 -4.98
C ALA A 23 -6.51 -8.06 -3.85
N GLN A 24 -5.56 -8.94 -4.20
CA GLN A 24 -4.68 -9.60 -3.24
C GLN A 24 -3.77 -8.59 -2.54
N LEU A 25 -3.22 -7.63 -3.28
CA LEU A 25 -2.46 -6.50 -2.72
C LEU A 25 -3.29 -5.74 -1.67
N MET A 26 -4.55 -5.41 -1.97
CA MET A 26 -5.42 -4.69 -1.04
C MET A 26 -5.71 -5.51 0.22
N GLU A 27 -5.97 -6.81 0.08
CA GLU A 27 -6.17 -7.73 1.22
C GLU A 27 -4.92 -7.82 2.09
N ASN A 28 -3.74 -8.04 1.48
CA ASN A 28 -2.46 -8.15 2.17
C ASN A 28 -2.12 -6.87 2.96
N MET A 29 -2.29 -5.71 2.33
CA MET A 29 -2.07 -4.41 2.99
C MET A 29 -3.05 -4.17 4.14
N THR A 30 -4.33 -4.47 3.94
CA THR A 30 -5.36 -4.30 4.98
C THR A 30 -5.10 -5.22 6.18
N ALA A 31 -4.69 -6.47 5.93
CA ALA A 31 -4.33 -7.42 6.98
C ALA A 31 -3.09 -6.99 7.77
N ALA A 32 -2.15 -6.31 7.12
CA ALA A 32 -0.92 -5.82 7.76
C ALA A 32 -1.11 -4.50 8.52
N LEU A 33 -2.15 -3.71 8.24
CA LEU A 33 -2.36 -2.38 8.81
C LEU A 33 -2.26 -2.30 10.35
N PRO A 34 -2.82 -3.25 11.14
CA PRO A 34 -2.70 -3.22 12.61
C PRO A 34 -1.26 -3.40 13.11
N PHE A 35 -0.40 -4.00 12.30
CA PHE A 35 1.01 -4.31 12.63
C PHE A 35 1.99 -3.30 12.04
N MET A 36 1.52 -2.36 11.20
CA MET A 36 2.36 -1.30 10.66
C MET A 36 2.70 -0.28 11.75
N ASP A 37 3.93 0.23 11.66
CA ASP A 37 4.40 1.37 12.44
C ASP A 37 3.45 2.57 12.24
N GLU A 38 3.26 3.34 13.30
CA GLU A 38 2.26 4.43 13.32
C GLU A 38 2.50 5.48 12.24
N ASP A 39 3.76 5.72 11.88
CA ASP A 39 4.18 6.64 10.81
C ASP A 39 3.96 6.07 9.40
N MET A 40 3.86 4.75 9.26
CA MET A 40 3.63 4.06 7.98
C MET A 40 2.14 3.94 7.62
N ARG A 41 1.25 3.94 8.63
CA ARG A 41 -0.21 3.81 8.41
C ARG A 41 -0.83 4.87 7.49
N PRO A 42 -0.47 6.18 7.58
CA PRO A 42 -1.03 7.18 6.67
C PRO A 42 -0.69 6.94 5.20
N PHE A 43 0.49 6.37 4.91
CA PHE A 43 0.86 5.98 3.54
C PHE A 43 0.02 4.80 3.06
N ALA A 44 -0.21 3.81 3.93
CA ALA A 44 -1.07 2.66 3.63
C ALA A 44 -2.51 3.09 3.34
N GLU A 45 -3.09 3.92 4.20
CA GLU A 45 -4.47 4.43 4.04
C GLU A 45 -4.63 5.22 2.75
N ARG A 46 -3.70 6.11 2.41
CA ARG A 46 -3.73 6.88 1.15
C ARG A 46 -3.54 5.99 -0.08
N THR A 47 -2.75 4.92 0.03
CA THR A 47 -2.51 3.97 -1.06
C THR A 47 -3.73 3.08 -1.35
N LEU A 48 -4.53 2.80 -0.32
CA LEU A 48 -5.75 1.98 -0.41
C LEU A 48 -7.02 2.76 -0.84
N GLN A 49 -6.93 4.09 -0.98
CA GLN A 49 -8.01 4.93 -1.53
C GLN A 49 -8.12 4.80 -3.05
#